data_AF-A0A8X8KIA9-F1
#
_entry.id   AF-A0A8X8KIA9-F1
#
_cell.length_a   1.000
_cell.length_b   1.000
_cell.length_c   1.000
_cell.angle_alpha   90.00
_cell.angle_beta   90.00
_cell.angle_gamma   90.00
#
_symmetry.space_group_name_H-M   'P 1'
#
loop_
_entity.id
_entity.type
_entity.pdbx_description
1 polymer ?
#
loop_
_entity_poly.entity_id
_entity_poly.type
_entity_poly.pdbx_seq_one_letter_code
_entity_poly.pdbx_strand_id
1 'polypeptide(L)'
;MNQTVVKTKNLLAFKIWLEKLGYEVKNLKFKGFTARTSDRGIKKKHHYVLVTDALNGNTAAFELGKEFEEHLASPDYITAEVNPNGNISLVA
;
A
#
# COMPACT_ATOMS: atom_id res chain seq x y z
N MET A 1 3.06 -16.20 -15.92
CA MET A 1 2.59 -16.08 -14.52
C MET A 1 1.42 -15.11 -14.53
N ASN A 2 0.26 -15.48 -13.99
CA ASN A 2 -0.85 -14.52 -13.83
C ASN A 2 -0.42 -13.49 -12.79
N GLN A 3 -0.25 -12.24 -13.22
CA GLN A 3 0.06 -11.14 -12.33
C GLN A 3 -1.19 -10.80 -11.53
N THR A 4 -1.13 -10.96 -10.21
CA THR A 4 -2.15 -10.45 -9.28
C THR A 4 -1.75 -9.06 -8.80
N VAL A 5 -2.73 -8.28 -8.34
CA VAL A 5 -2.50 -6.94 -7.77
C VAL A 5 -1.55 -7.03 -6.57
N VAL A 6 -1.81 -7.97 -5.65
CA VAL A 6 -0.94 -8.31 -4.51
C VAL A 6 -1.05 -9.81 -4.22
N LYS A 7 -0.18 -10.34 -3.36
CA LYS A 7 -0.33 -11.72 -2.86
C LYS A 7 -1.60 -11.83 -2.01
N THR A 8 -2.31 -12.97 -2.07
CA THR A 8 -3.55 -13.17 -1.30
C THR A 8 -3.38 -12.89 0.19
N LYS A 9 -2.28 -13.34 0.79
CA LYS A 9 -1.94 -13.11 2.20
C LYS A 9 -1.77 -11.63 2.57
N ASN A 10 -1.49 -10.78 1.58
CA ASN A 10 -1.22 -9.36 1.76
C ASN A 10 -2.44 -8.48 1.49
N LEU A 11 -3.57 -9.05 1.06
CA LEU A 11 -4.75 -8.27 0.64
C LEU A 11 -5.27 -7.32 1.73
N LEU A 12 -5.31 -7.78 2.99
CA LEU A 12 -5.77 -6.94 4.10
C LEU A 12 -4.79 -5.78 4.38
N ALA A 13 -3.49 -6.08 4.39
CA ALA A 13 -2.45 -5.08 4.60
C ALA A 13 -2.45 -4.03 3.49
N PHE A 14 -2.69 -4.45 2.24
CA PHE A 14 -2.80 -3.54 1.10
C PHE A 14 -3.97 -2.55 1.26
N LYS A 15 -5.13 -2.99 1.76
CA LYS A 15 -6.26 -2.09 2.06
C LYS A 15 -5.90 -1.04 3.12
N ILE A 16 -5.27 -1.48 4.21
CA ILE A 16 -4.81 -0.58 5.29
C ILE A 16 -3.78 0.42 4.78
N TRP A 17 -2.85 -0.03 3.92
CA TRP A 17 -1.86 0.85 3.31
C TRP A 17 -2.51 1.92 2.44
N LEU A 18 -3.52 1.58 1.64
CA LEU A 18 -4.30 2.55 0.86
C LEU A 18 -5.02 3.57 1.77
N GLU A 19 -5.61 3.14 2.88
CA GLU A 19 -6.22 4.05 3.86
C GLU A 19 -5.21 5.03 4.46
N LYS A 20 -3.99 4.55 4.79
CA LYS A 20 -2.90 5.42 5.27
C LYS A 20 -2.40 6.41 4.24
N LEU A 21 -2.51 6.08 2.95
CA LEU A 21 -2.24 6.99 1.85
C LEU A 21 -3.37 8.01 1.61
N GLY A 22 -4.48 7.95 2.35
CA GLY A 22 -5.61 8.86 2.22
C GLY A 22 -6.68 8.40 1.24
N TYR A 23 -6.71 7.12 0.88
CA TYR A 23 -7.82 6.56 0.11
C TYR A 23 -8.97 6.13 1.01
N GLU A 24 -10.20 6.38 0.58
CA GLU A 24 -11.39 5.75 1.12
C GLU A 24 -11.57 4.36 0.49
N VAL A 25 -11.41 3.31 1.29
CA VAL A 25 -11.59 1.91 0.86
C VAL A 25 -13.04 1.47 1.08
N LYS A 26 -13.68 0.93 0.03
CA LYS A 26 -15.05 0.40 0.06
C LYS A 26 -15.08 -1.02 -0.48
N ASN A 27 -15.50 -1.97 0.36
CA ASN A 27 -15.71 -3.36 -0.07
C ASN A 27 -16.95 -3.44 -0.97
N LEU A 28 -16.82 -4.15 -2.09
CA LEU A 28 -17.93 -4.44 -2.99
C LEU A 28 -18.57 -5.76 -2.60
N LYS A 29 -19.89 -5.80 -2.54
CA LYS A 29 -20.65 -7.03 -2.30
C LYS A 29 -20.32 -8.05 -3.42
N PHE A 30 -19.57 -9.09 -3.08
CA PHE A 30 -19.11 -10.18 -3.96
C PHE A 30 -18.25 -9.78 -5.17
N LYS A 31 -17.51 -8.66 -5.12
CA LYS A 31 -16.68 -8.19 -6.26
C LYS A 31 -15.31 -7.61 -5.88
N GLY A 32 -14.81 -7.88 -4.67
CA GLY A 32 -13.55 -7.30 -4.18
C GLY A 32 -13.74 -5.95 -3.50
N PHE A 33 -12.96 -4.92 -3.87
CA PHE A 33 -13.05 -3.59 -3.27
C PHE A 33 -12.64 -2.46 -4.23
N THR A 34 -13.05 -1.25 -3.92
CA THR A 34 -12.56 -0.02 -4.56
C THR A 34 -11.86 0.87 -3.55
N ALA A 35 -10.84 1.62 -3.98
CA ALA A 35 -10.26 2.70 -3.20
C ALA A 35 -10.33 4.00 -4.00
N ARG A 36 -10.79 5.08 -3.36
CA ARG A 36 -10.95 6.39 -4.01
C ARG A 36 -10.28 7.48 -3.19
N THR A 37 -9.73 8.48 -3.87
CA THR A 37 -9.31 9.70 -3.19
C THR A 37 -9.76 10.92 -3.98
N SER A 38 -10.29 11.90 -3.25
CA SER A 38 -10.61 13.24 -3.74
C SER A 38 -9.46 14.22 -3.58
N ASP A 39 -8.40 13.82 -2.88
CA ASP A 39 -7.22 14.66 -2.67
C ASP A 39 -6.41 14.75 -3.96
N ARG A 40 -6.39 15.95 -4.55
CA ARG A 40 -5.59 16.27 -5.75
C ARG A 40 -4.12 16.55 -5.43
N GLY A 41 -3.78 16.67 -4.14
CA GLY A 41 -2.42 16.84 -3.63
C GLY A 41 -1.68 15.53 -3.41
N ILE A 42 -2.40 14.39 -3.38
CA ILE A 42 -1.76 13.08 -3.45
C ILE A 42 -0.97 13.01 -4.75
N LYS A 43 0.36 12.91 -4.64
CA LYS A 43 1.28 12.86 -5.78
C LYS A 43 0.98 11.71 -6.76
N LYS A 44 0.24 10.70 -6.31
CA LYS A 44 -0.17 9.54 -7.11
C LYS A 44 -1.34 9.93 -8.01
N LYS A 45 -1.23 9.65 -9.31
CA LYS A 45 -2.25 9.98 -10.35
C LYS A 45 -3.51 9.10 -10.29
N HIS A 46 -3.63 8.22 -9.30
CA HIS A 46 -4.67 7.20 -9.25
C HIS A 46 -5.83 7.63 -8.34
N HIS A 47 -6.85 8.27 -8.89
CA HIS A 47 -8.05 8.65 -8.12
C HIS A 47 -9.01 7.48 -7.86
N TYR A 48 -8.91 6.42 -8.65
CA TYR A 48 -9.78 5.25 -8.58
C TYR A 48 -8.99 3.96 -8.75
N VAL A 49 -9.08 3.13 -7.73
CA VAL A 49 -8.49 1.79 -7.67
C VAL A 49 -9.62 0.78 -7.57
N LEU A 50 -9.57 -0.25 -8.40
CA LEU A 50 -10.50 -1.39 -8.36
C LEU A 50 -9.69 -2.67 -8.25
N VAL A 51 -9.97 -3.45 -7.21
CA VAL A 51 -9.41 -4.79 -7.03
C VAL A 51 -10.56 -5.78 -6.96
N THR A 52 -10.52 -6.82 -7.79
CA THR A 52 -11.53 -7.87 -7.78
C THR A 52 -11.23 -8.91 -6.70
N ASP A 53 -12.21 -9.75 -6.40
CA ASP A 53 -12.05 -10.93 -5.53
C ASP A 53 -11.01 -11.93 -6.05
N ALA A 54 -10.86 -12.05 -7.37
CA ALA A 54 -9.82 -12.82 -8.05
C ALA A 54 -8.43 -12.15 -8.00
N LEU A 55 -8.24 -11.08 -7.21
CA LEU A 55 -7.00 -10.30 -7.08
C LEU A 55 -6.51 -9.69 -8.41
N ASN A 56 -7.42 -9.48 -9.35
CA ASN A 56 -7.18 -8.68 -10.55
C ASN A 56 -7.58 -7.23 -10.27
N GLY A 57 -7.39 -6.31 -11.21
CA GLY A 57 -7.77 -4.93 -11.04
C GLY A 57 -7.59 -4.07 -12.27
N ASN A 58 -7.83 -2.78 -12.12
CA ASN A 58 -7.44 -1.80 -13.13
C ASN A 58 -5.94 -1.49 -13.06
N THR A 59 -5.39 -0.76 -14.04
CA THR A 59 -3.97 -0.40 -14.11
C THR A 59 -3.46 0.23 -12.81
N ALA A 60 -4.23 1.16 -12.24
CA ALA A 60 -3.92 1.80 -10.96
C ALA A 60 -3.76 0.81 -9.80
N ALA A 61 -4.58 -0.25 -9.76
CA ALA A 61 -4.45 -1.28 -8.75
C ALA A 61 -3.14 -2.05 -8.88
N PHE A 62 -2.74 -2.40 -10.10
CA PHE A 62 -1.48 -3.08 -10.34
C PHE A 62 -0.25 -2.24 -10.02
N GLU A 63 -0.27 -0.95 -10.38
CA GLU A 63 0.82 -0.02 -10.10
C GLU A 63 0.98 0.17 -8.58
N LEU A 64 -0.11 0.45 -7.86
CA LEU A 64 -0.06 0.60 -6.40
C LEU A 64 0.23 -0.72 -5.68
N GLY A 65 -0.25 -1.85 -6.20
CA GLY A 65 0.04 -3.18 -5.66
C GLY A 65 1.52 -3.53 -5.77
N LYS A 66 2.16 -3.17 -6.89
CA LYS A 66 3.61 -3.31 -7.07
C LYS A 66 4.37 -2.46 -6.06
N GLU A 67 4.03 -1.17 -5.94
CA GLU A 67 4.66 -0.28 -4.98
C GLU A 67 4.51 -0.78 -3.54
N PHE A 68 3.34 -1.33 -3.19
CA PHE A 68 3.11 -1.91 -1.88
C PHE A 68 4.02 -3.13 -1.63
N GLU A 69 4.16 -4.04 -2.58
CA GLU A 69 5.05 -5.20 -2.42
C GLU A 69 6.54 -4.78 -2.36
N GLU A 70 6.93 -3.70 -3.07
CA GLU A 70 8.26 -3.09 -2.95
C GLU A 70 8.47 -2.47 -1.57
N HIS A 71 7.47 -1.77 -1.03
CA HIS A 71 7.50 -1.22 0.34
C HIS A 71 7.64 -2.32 1.40
N LEU A 72 7.04 -3.49 1.20
CA LEU A 72 7.23 -4.64 2.08
C LEU A 72 8.63 -5.26 1.98
N ALA A 73 9.26 -5.21 0.80
CA ALA A 73 10.60 -5.76 0.58
C ALA A 73 11.72 -4.83 1.07
N SER A 74 11.46 -3.52 1.11
CA SER A 74 12.36 -2.49 1.63
C SER A 74 11.64 -1.66 2.68
N PRO A 75 11.38 -2.21 3.88
CA PRO A 75 10.83 -1.42 4.98
C PRO A 75 11.78 -0.26 5.28
N ASP A 76 11.23 0.93 5.53
CA ASP A 76 12.03 2.09 5.95
C ASP A 76 12.70 1.75 7.29
N TYR A 77 14.00 1.45 7.25
CA TYR A 77 14.77 1.21 8.45
C TYR A 77 15.14 2.57 9.05
N ILE A 78 14.73 2.81 10.29
CA ILE A 78 15.31 3.90 11.07
C ILE A 78 16.60 3.35 11.66
N THR A 79 17.75 3.89 11.23
CA THR A 79 19.02 3.56 11.84
C THR A 79 19.03 4.14 13.25
N ALA A 80 19.25 3.29 14.25
CA ALA A 80 19.37 3.72 15.63
C ALA A 80 20.81 3.45 16.07
N GLU A 81 21.51 4.51 16.49
CA GLU A 81 22.86 4.40 17.04
C GLU A 81 22.80 4.40 18.56
N VAL A 82 23.53 3.45 19.16
CA VAL A 82 23.75 3.42 20.61
C VAL A 82 24.96 4.29 20.91
N ASN A 83 24.72 5.41 21.56
CA ASN A 83 25.77 6.32 21.98
C ASN A 83 26.64 5.67 23.08
N PRO A 84 27.92 6.09 23.25
CA PRO A 84 28.79 5.55 24.30
C PRO A 84 28.25 5.70 25.73
N ASN A 85 27.31 6.62 25.95
CA ASN A 85 26.63 6.83 27.23
C ASN A 85 25.37 5.95 27.43
N GLY A 86 25.09 5.03 26.50
CA GLY A 86 23.95 4.11 26.56
C GLY A 86 22.63 4.66 26.00
N ASN A 87 22.59 5.91 25.52
CA ASN A 87 21.39 6.49 24.92
C ASN A 87 21.22 6.04 23.46
N ILE A 88 19.97 5.91 23.02
CA ILE A 88 19.65 5.60 21.62
C ILE A 88 19.30 6.89 20.89
N SER A 89 20.00 7.17 19.79
CA SER A 89 19.68 8.26 18.86
C SER A 89 19.13 7.69 17.56
N LEU A 90 18.07 8.30 17.03
CA LEU A 90 17.60 8.01 15.67
C LEU A 90 18.45 8.82 14.68
N VAL A 91 18.98 8.15 13.67
CA VAL A 91 19.82 8.77 12.63
C VAL A 91 19.05 8.72 11.31
N ALA A 92 18.92 9.88 10.67
CA ALA A 92 18.23 10.08 9.40
C ALA A 92 19.22 10.12 8.23
#